data_AF-A0A7Y8SVU0-F1
#
_entry.id   AF-A0A7Y8SVU0-F1
#
_cell.length_a   1.000
_cell.length_b   1.000
_cell.length_c   1.000
_cell.angle_alpha   90.00
_cell.angle_beta   90.00
_cell.angle_gamma   90.00
#
_symmetry.space_group_name_H-M   'P 1'
#
loop_
_entity.id
_entity.type
_entity.pdbx_description
1 polymer ?
#
loop_
_entity_poly.entity_id
_entity_poly.type
_entity_poly.pdbx_seq_one_letter_code
_entity_poly.pdbx_strand_id
1 'polypeptide(L)'
;MFRVTMTLAILLVLCALSVVTARHQARKLFIDLQAEQERARALDIEWGRLQLEQSTWAMHARIEQVARQNLQMAVPEPKQIHILNLMRGVAP
;
A
#
# COMPACT_ATOMS: atom_id res chain seq x y z
N MET A 1 36.25 -23.46 48.28
CA MET A 1 36.00 -22.35 47.34
C MET A 1 35.98 -22.84 45.88
N PHE A 2 37.01 -23.56 45.42
CA PHE A 2 37.14 -24.03 44.02
C PHE A 2 35.97 -24.88 43.45
N ARG A 3 35.29 -25.65 44.30
CA ARG A 3 34.16 -26.49 43.89
C ARG A 3 32.97 -25.66 43.36
N VAL A 4 32.69 -24.53 44.02
CA VAL A 4 31.55 -23.66 43.69
C VAL A 4 31.82 -22.87 42.41
N THR A 5 33.05 -22.37 42.24
CA THR A 5 33.47 -21.68 41.01
C THR A 5 33.41 -22.61 39.81
N MET A 6 33.81 -23.88 39.96
CA MET A 6 33.75 -24.83 38.85
C MET A 6 32.32 -25.21 38.46
N THR A 7 31.41 -25.37 39.43
CA THR A 7 29.99 -25.59 39.13
C THR A 7 29.34 -24.40 38.43
N LEU A 8 29.66 -23.17 38.86
CA LEU A 8 29.16 -21.95 38.21
C LEU A 8 29.68 -21.80 36.79
N ALA A 9 30.96 -22.11 36.55
CA ALA A 9 31.55 -22.05 35.21
C ALA A 9 30.85 -23.02 34.24
N ILE A 10 30.60 -24.25 34.67
CA ILE A 10 29.87 -25.24 33.85
C ILE A 10 28.45 -24.77 33.56
N LEU A 11 27.74 -24.24 34.57
CA LEU A 11 26.38 -23.73 34.40
C LEU A 11 26.34 -22.57 33.41
N LEU A 12 27.33 -21.68 33.46
CA LEU A 12 27.44 -20.53 32.56
C LEU A 12 27.70 -20.96 31.12
N VAL A 13 28.58 -21.96 30.91
CA VAL A 13 28.82 -22.55 29.58
C VAL A 13 27.55 -23.19 29.03
N LEU A 14 26.81 -23.95 29.83
CA LEU A 14 25.53 -24.54 29.41
C LEU A 14 24.51 -23.47 29.03
N CYS A 15 24.41 -22.39 29.82
CA CYS A 15 23.54 -21.27 29.52
C CYS A 15 23.93 -20.58 28.20
N ALA A 16 25.22 -20.34 27.98
CA ALA A 16 25.73 -19.73 26.75
C ALA A 16 25.39 -20.58 25.52
N LEU A 17 25.63 -21.90 25.58
CA LEU A 17 25.27 -22.82 24.50
C LEU A 17 23.77 -22.84 24.25
N SER A 18 22.95 -22.88 25.30
CA SER A 18 21.49 -22.85 25.20
C SER A 18 20.96 -21.56 24.56
N VAL A 19 21.57 -20.41 24.88
CA VAL A 19 21.18 -19.13 24.27
C VAL A 19 21.55 -19.11 22.80
N VAL A 20 22.73 -19.61 22.42
CA VAL A 20 23.18 -19.66 21.03
C VAL A 20 22.25 -20.54 20.18
N THR A 21 21.86 -21.71 20.68
CA THR A 21 20.93 -22.60 19.97
C THR A 21 19.54 -21.99 19.86
N ALA A 22 19.02 -21.39 20.93
CA ALA A 22 17.74 -20.68 20.92
C ALA A 22 17.74 -19.51 19.95
N ARG A 23 18.83 -18.73 19.89
CA ARG A 23 19.01 -17.64 18.92
C ARG A 23 19.00 -18.14 17.49
N HIS A 24 19.64 -19.28 17.22
CA HIS A 24 19.67 -19.86 15.88
C HIS A 24 18.27 -20.33 15.44
N GLN A 25 17.52 -20.99 16.32
CA GLN A 25 16.13 -21.39 16.05
C GLN A 25 15.21 -20.18 15.87
N ALA A 26 15.34 -19.16 16.72
CA ALA A 26 14.58 -17.92 16.58
C ALA A 26 14.84 -17.24 15.23
N ARG A 27 16.10 -17.23 14.76
CA ARG A 27 16.44 -16.67 13.44
C ARG A 27 15.79 -17.44 12.31
N LYS A 28 15.74 -18.77 12.38
CA LYS A 28 15.09 -19.61 11.36
C LYS A 28 13.58 -19.34 11.31
N LEU A 29 12.91 -19.34 12.48
CA LEU A 29 11.48 -19.04 12.58
C LEU A 29 11.15 -17.63 12.07
N PHE A 30 12.04 -16.67 12.34
CA PHE A 30 11.86 -15.28 11.89
C PHE A 30 11.97 -15.15 10.37
N ILE A 31 12.86 -15.91 9.72
CA ILE A 31 12.99 -15.92 8.25
C ILE A 31 11.69 -16.46 7.62
N ASP A 32 11.14 -17.55 8.16
CA ASP A 32 9.89 -18.13 7.65
C ASP A 32 8.73 -17.14 7.80
N LEU A 33 8.65 -16.44 8.95
CA LEU A 33 7.66 -15.38 9.18
C LEU A 33 7.84 -14.21 8.19
N GLN A 34 9.08 -13.76 7.98
CA GLN A 34 9.37 -12.68 7.04
C GLN A 34 8.94 -13.03 5.61
N ALA A 35 9.12 -14.28 5.18
CA ALA A 35 8.75 -14.70 3.83
C ALA A 35 7.23 -14.53 3.56
N GLU A 36 6.37 -14.95 4.49
CA GLU A 36 4.93 -14.72 4.36
C GLU A 36 4.57 -13.23 4.45
N GLN A 37 5.29 -12.48 5.28
CA GLN A 37 5.06 -11.04 5.43
C GLN A 37 5.51 -10.24 4.20
N GLU A 38 6.53 -10.71 3.47
CA GLU A 38 6.93 -10.19 2.17
C GLU A 38 5.82 -10.41 1.13
N ARG A 39 5.22 -11.61 1.10
CA ARG A 39 4.10 -11.91 0.19
C ARG A 39 2.89 -11.04 0.47
N ALA A 40 2.53 -10.88 1.74
CA ALA A 40 1.44 -10.00 2.16
C ALA A 40 1.69 -8.55 1.72
N ARG A 41 2.92 -8.05 1.88
CA ARG A 41 3.30 -6.71 1.42
C ARG A 41 3.22 -6.55 -0.10
N ALA A 42 3.64 -7.57 -0.86
CA ALA A 42 3.53 -7.55 -2.32
C ALA A 42 2.06 -7.45 -2.79
N LEU A 43 1.17 -8.21 -2.18
CA LEU A 43 -0.27 -8.15 -2.43
C LEU A 43 -0.87 -6.78 -2.10
N ASP A 44 -0.45 -6.16 -0.99
CA ASP A 44 -0.94 -4.85 -0.58
C ASP A 44 -0.51 -3.74 -1.56
N ILE A 45 0.72 -3.82 -2.07
CA ILE A 45 1.21 -2.91 -3.11
C ILE A 45 0.42 -3.09 -4.42
N GLU A 46 0.17 -4.33 -4.82
CA GLU A 46 -0.61 -4.63 -6.02
C GLU A 46 -2.05 -4.12 -5.89
N TRP A 47 -2.67 -4.33 -4.73
CA TRP A 47 -3.97 -3.76 -4.38
C TRP A 47 -3.97 -2.23 -4.44
N GLY A 48 -2.98 -1.58 -3.84
CA GLY A 48 -2.83 -0.13 -3.90
C GLY A 48 -2.71 0.38 -5.34
N ARG A 49 -1.96 -0.32 -6.20
CA ARG A 49 -1.84 0.00 -7.62
C ARG A 49 -3.17 -0.17 -8.35
N LEU A 50 -3.85 -1.28 -8.16
CA LEU A 50 -5.17 -1.53 -8.76
C LEU A 50 -6.20 -0.50 -8.31
N GLN A 51 -6.13 -0.05 -7.06
CA GLN A 51 -7.03 0.95 -6.53
C GLN A 51 -6.76 2.35 -7.11
N LEU A 52 -5.49 2.69 -7.36
CA LEU A 52 -5.10 3.90 -8.10
C LEU A 52 -5.57 3.83 -9.55
N GLU A 53 -5.39 2.69 -10.21
CA GLU A 53 -5.90 2.44 -11.56
C GLU A 53 -7.43 2.58 -11.61
N GLN A 54 -8.17 1.99 -10.66
CA GLN A 54 -9.62 2.14 -10.55
C GLN A 54 -10.06 3.57 -10.24
N SER A 55 -9.36 4.30 -9.36
CA SER A 55 -9.71 5.68 -9.02
C SER A 55 -9.67 6.63 -10.24
N THR A 56 -8.80 6.33 -11.21
CA THR A 56 -8.68 7.09 -12.46
C THR A 56 -9.84 6.78 -13.42
N TRP A 57 -10.32 5.53 -13.47
CA TRP A 57 -11.35 5.10 -14.41
C TRP A 57 -12.79 5.17 -13.87
N ALA A 58 -12.99 4.93 -12.57
CA ALA A 58 -14.32 4.79 -11.97
C ALA A 58 -15.11 6.12 -11.89
N MET A 59 -14.45 7.26 -11.75
CA MET A 59 -15.11 8.57 -11.84
C MET A 59 -15.23 9.06 -13.29
N HIS A 60 -14.16 8.98 -14.10
CA HIS A 60 -14.18 9.56 -15.45
C HIS A 60 -14.99 8.72 -16.45
N ALA A 61 -14.76 7.41 -16.52
CA ALA A 61 -15.41 6.58 -17.54
C ALA A 61 -16.92 6.47 -17.32
N ARG A 62 -17.37 6.36 -16.06
CA ARG A 62 -18.80 6.26 -15.74
C ARG A 62 -19.55 7.55 -16.03
N ILE A 63 -18.97 8.72 -15.75
CA ILE A 63 -19.59 10.02 -16.04
C ILE A 63 -19.58 10.29 -17.55
N GLU A 64 -18.48 9.99 -18.25
CA GLU A 64 -18.37 10.18 -19.68
C GLU A 64 -19.34 9.28 -20.45
N GLN A 65 -19.49 8.01 -20.05
CA GLN A 65 -20.42 7.10 -20.69
C GLN A 65 -21.88 7.51 -20.45
N VAL A 66 -22.23 7.95 -19.24
CA VAL A 66 -23.57 8.49 -18.94
C VAL A 66 -23.84 9.80 -19.70
N ALA A 67 -22.85 10.70 -19.81
CA ALA A 67 -22.99 11.95 -20.56
C ALA A 67 -23.08 11.73 -22.07
N ARG A 68 -22.32 10.78 -22.62
CA ARG A 68 -22.33 10.50 -24.05
C ARG A 68 -23.59 9.71 -24.47
N GLN A 69 -24.05 8.77 -23.65
CA GLN A 69 -25.20 7.92 -23.96
C GLN A 69 -26.55 8.56 -23.60
N ASN A 70 -26.68 9.16 -22.41
CA ASN A 70 -27.97 9.72 -21.96
C ASN A 70 -28.15 11.20 -22.33
N LEU A 71 -27.05 11.96 -22.50
CA LEU A 71 -27.11 13.39 -22.82
C LEU A 71 -26.65 13.72 -24.25
N GLN A 72 -26.27 12.73 -25.06
CA GLN A 72 -25.79 12.90 -26.45
C GLN A 72 -24.70 13.99 -26.58
N MET A 73 -23.88 14.17 -25.54
CA MET A 73 -22.83 15.18 -25.55
C MET A 73 -21.68 14.74 -26.47
N ALA A 74 -21.51 15.45 -27.58
CA ALA A 74 -20.29 15.46 -28.38
C ALA A 74 -19.39 16.62 -27.92
N VAL A 75 -18.07 16.43 -27.95
CA VAL A 75 -17.11 17.50 -27.66
C VAL A 75 -17.32 18.60 -28.72
N PRO A 76 -17.77 19.81 -28.33
CA PRO A 76 -18.09 20.86 -29.30
C PRO A 76 -16.81 21.32 -29.99
N GLU A 77 -16.86 21.49 -31.31
CA GLU A 77 -15.76 22.07 -32.06
C GLU A 77 -15.48 23.50 -31.57
N PRO A 78 -14.21 23.98 -31.60
CA PRO A 78 -13.83 25.32 -31.11
C PRO A 78 -14.64 26.46 -31.74
N LYS A 79 -15.28 26.21 -32.88
CA LYS A 79 -16.14 27.15 -33.62
C LYS A 79 -17.51 27.40 -33.01
N GLN A 80 -17.97 26.60 -32.06
CA GLN A 80 -19.29 26.74 -31.41
C GLN A 80 -19.22 27.30 -29.98
N ILE A 81 -18.04 27.72 -29.51
CA ILE A 81 -17.89 28.31 -28.18
C ILE A 81 -18.33 29.79 -28.25
N HIS A 82 -19.54 30.08 -27.80
CA HIS A 82 -20.01 31.45 -27.59
C HIS A 82 -19.84 31.85 -26.12
N ILE A 83 -18.84 32.70 -25.86
CA ILE A 83 -18.61 33.30 -24.55
C ILE A 83 -19.64 34.41 -24.36
N LEU A 84 -20.71 34.14 -23.63
CA LEU A 84 -21.66 35.16 -23.22
C LEU A 84 -21.05 35.98 -22.08
N ASN A 85 -20.59 37.19 -22.40
CA ASN A 85 -20.16 38.18 -21.41
C ASN A 85 -21.43 38.75 -20.74
N LEU A 86 -21.71 38.31 -19.50
CA LEU A 86 -22.87 38.70 -18.68
C LEU A 86 -22.77 40.14 -18.13
N MET A 87 -22.20 41.07 -18.90
CA MET A 87 -22.08 42.49 -18.54
C MET A 87 -22.64 43.38 -19.65
N ARG A 88 -23.88 43.14 -20.07
CA ARG A 88 -24.63 44.15 -20.83
C ARG A 88 -26.12 44.05 -20.54
N GLY A 89 -26.64 45.05 -19.83
CA GLY A 89 -28.07 45.36 -19.79
C GLY A 89 -28.73 45.24 -18.42
N VAL A 90 -28.18 45.90 -17.40
CA VAL A 90 -29.05 46.50 -16.37
C VAL A 90 -29.30 47.94 -16.79
N ALA A 91 -30.57 48.33 -16.68
CA ALA A 91 -31.19 49.66 -16.84
C ALA A 91 -31.79 49.95 -18.23
N PRO A 92 -32.88 50.74 -18.28
CA PRO A 92 -33.54 51.48 -17.19
C PRO A 92 -34.78 50.80 -16.57
#